data_AF-A0A523C1U0-F1
#
_entry.id   AF-A0A523C1U0-F1
#
_cell.length_a   1.000
_cell.length_b   1.000
_cell.length_c   1.000
_cell.angle_alpha   90.00
_cell.angle_beta   90.00
_cell.angle_gamma   90.00
#
_symmetry.space_group_name_H-M   'P 1'
#
loop_
_entity.id
_entity.type
_entity.pdbx_description
1 polymer ?
#
loop_
_entity_poly.entity_id
_entity_poly.type
_entity_poly.pdbx_seq_one_letter_code
_entity_poly.pdbx_strand_id
1 'polypeptide(L)'
;MACIVSDKTQVAARGGLGAVMGAKNLKAIAVKGNQKPLISEPEEFKRYAEEWKTANLTNPEMQLYIKYGTAGILGNMHSLGDLPIMNFSRGVFPGYEKITGQHLVDNFLCKNLTCRGCWVAHRKLLEINEGGKVLRAELPEYEDLAAWGSNIGLADPARVVELAELADSLGIDALDGSNVVALAMECYEKGILTKEDTGGTDLRFGNAEAAAEIMQCIAYRKGLGNVLAEGPGRAAKIIGRGATEICAHIKNMSPIMHDFRAFWGFALQYTVATGGPTHEGGPRALEQTGVLPRFSTQGKAAAVKQGQEVRCFINSLGVCLFGAIGVPIEVLTGALSAALGYQFTADEVKKTVLRAVNLRRAFAVRRGLLPDDDTLSPRLLEAPMEGGAKGSKIDIVPMVREYYDLMGWDEKTGKPSRKTLADLGLEDIIDDIW
;
A
#
# COMPACT_ATOMS: atom_id res chain seq x y z
N MET A 1 6.33 11.75 -2.58
CA MET A 1 5.60 11.42 -1.34
C MET A 1 4.46 12.36 -0.96
N ALA A 2 4.24 13.54 -1.57
CA ALA A 2 3.07 14.34 -1.22
C ALA A 2 1.76 13.71 -1.74
N CYS A 3 0.72 13.68 -0.91
CA CYS A 3 -0.58 13.09 -1.21
C CYS A 3 -1.69 14.13 -1.40
N ILE A 4 -2.87 13.66 -1.81
CA ILE A 4 -4.10 14.47 -1.86
C ILE A 4 -5.04 13.94 -0.78
N VAL A 5 -5.49 14.83 0.11
CA VAL A 5 -6.38 14.51 1.23
C VAL A 5 -7.78 15.06 0.96
N SER A 6 -8.81 14.23 1.17
CA SER A 6 -10.23 14.56 1.14
C SER A 6 -10.87 14.20 2.48
N ASP A 7 -11.94 14.90 2.86
CA ASP A 7 -12.72 14.59 4.07
C ASP A 7 -11.87 14.37 5.35
N LYS A 8 -10.79 15.16 5.47
CA LYS A 8 -9.75 15.13 6.51
C LYS A 8 -8.80 13.93 6.52
N THR A 9 -9.27 12.73 6.20
CA THR A 9 -8.53 11.46 6.43
C THR A 9 -8.61 10.49 5.25
N GLN A 10 -9.22 10.88 4.13
CA GLN A 10 -9.29 10.05 2.92
C GLN A 10 -8.18 10.44 1.95
N VAL A 11 -7.24 9.54 1.71
CA VAL A 11 -5.96 9.92 1.09
C VAL A 11 -5.73 9.19 -0.25
N ALA A 12 -5.56 9.96 -1.32
CA ALA A 12 -4.89 9.49 -2.53
C ALA A 12 -3.37 9.62 -2.32
N ALA A 13 -2.81 8.60 -1.64
CA ALA A 13 -1.51 8.70 -0.97
C ALA A 13 -0.31 8.68 -1.91
N ARG A 14 -0.19 7.59 -2.68
CA ARG A 14 1.09 7.16 -3.24
C ARG A 14 1.40 7.79 -4.59
N GLY A 15 2.68 7.80 -4.96
CA GLY A 15 3.13 8.24 -6.29
C GLY A 15 3.30 9.75 -6.44
N GLY A 16 3.11 10.54 -5.38
CA GLY A 16 3.40 11.98 -5.41
C GLY A 16 2.35 12.83 -6.14
N LEU A 17 1.09 12.36 -6.20
CA LEU A 17 0.00 13.10 -6.84
C LEU A 17 -0.21 14.50 -6.24
N GLY A 18 -0.01 14.66 -4.94
CA GLY A 18 -0.07 15.97 -4.27
C GLY A 18 1.00 16.94 -4.76
N ALA A 19 2.20 16.43 -5.11
CA ALA A 19 3.26 17.26 -5.67
C ALA A 19 2.92 17.71 -7.10
N VAL A 20 2.29 16.86 -7.91
CA VAL A 20 1.80 17.22 -9.25
C VAL A 20 0.70 18.28 -9.17
N MET A 21 -0.23 18.13 -8.22
CA MET A 21 -1.28 19.10 -7.94
C MET A 21 -0.70 20.47 -7.51
N GLY A 22 0.26 20.46 -6.57
CA GLY A 22 0.97 21.65 -6.12
C GLY A 22 1.80 22.33 -7.22
N ALA A 23 2.47 21.56 -8.08
CA ALA A 23 3.21 22.08 -9.23
C ALA A 23 2.33 22.82 -10.25
N LYS A 24 1.02 22.56 -10.25
CA LYS A 24 0.02 23.27 -11.05
C LYS A 24 -0.61 24.46 -10.33
N ASN A 25 -0.11 24.84 -9.15
CA ASN A 25 -0.70 25.85 -8.27
C ASN A 25 -2.18 25.59 -7.95
N LEU A 26 -2.60 24.33 -7.93
CA LEU A 26 -3.95 23.94 -7.60
C LEU A 26 -4.02 23.56 -6.12
N LYS A 27 -4.65 24.38 -5.27
CA LYS A 27 -4.71 24.11 -3.83
C LYS A 27 -5.78 23.09 -3.44
N ALA A 28 -6.95 23.15 -4.07
CA ALA A 28 -8.09 22.29 -3.76
C ALA A 28 -9.07 22.22 -4.93
N ILE A 29 -9.90 21.18 -4.92
CA ILE A 29 -11.09 21.06 -5.78
C ILE A 29 -12.28 20.88 -4.85
N ALA A 30 -13.27 21.77 -4.95
CA ALA A 30 -14.52 21.67 -4.19
C ALA A 30 -15.66 21.28 -5.13
N VAL A 31 -16.40 20.23 -4.76
CA VAL A 31 -17.48 19.66 -5.58
C VAL A 31 -18.77 19.58 -4.77
N LYS A 32 -19.90 19.98 -5.37
CA LYS A 32 -21.25 19.80 -4.82
C LYS A 32 -22.19 19.38 -5.95
N GLY A 33 -22.97 18.32 -5.73
CA GLY A 33 -23.96 17.83 -6.70
C GLY A 33 -25.12 17.12 -6.01
N ASN A 34 -26.30 17.18 -6.63
CA ASN A 34 -27.54 16.53 -6.18
C ASN A 34 -28.16 15.61 -7.24
N GLN A 35 -27.48 15.43 -8.37
CA GLN A 35 -27.92 14.53 -9.43
C GLN A 35 -27.80 13.07 -8.98
N LYS A 36 -28.75 12.24 -9.39
CA LYS A 36 -28.73 10.79 -9.14
C LYS A 36 -28.19 10.08 -10.39
N PRO A 37 -27.27 9.12 -10.25
CA PRO A 37 -26.88 8.26 -11.38
C PRO A 37 -28.09 7.54 -11.96
N LEU A 38 -28.14 7.42 -13.28
CA LEU A 38 -29.10 6.57 -13.96
C LEU A 38 -28.66 5.11 -13.80
N ILE A 39 -29.59 4.24 -13.40
CA ILE A 39 -29.40 2.79 -13.30
C ILE A 39 -30.36 2.14 -14.29
N SER A 40 -29.83 1.35 -15.22
CA SER A 40 -30.63 0.77 -16.31
C SER A 40 -31.68 -0.20 -15.80
N GLU A 41 -31.31 -1.10 -14.88
CA GLU A 41 -32.17 -2.14 -14.30
C GLU A 41 -32.21 -2.01 -12.77
N PRO A 42 -33.01 -1.10 -12.18
CA PRO A 42 -32.95 -0.77 -10.76
C PRO A 42 -33.23 -1.92 -9.81
N GLU A 43 -34.19 -2.79 -10.13
CA GLU A 43 -34.56 -3.92 -9.25
C GLU A 43 -33.48 -5.01 -9.25
N GLU A 44 -32.92 -5.34 -10.42
CA GLU A 44 -31.79 -6.27 -10.51
C GLU A 44 -30.54 -5.72 -9.83
N PHE A 45 -30.24 -4.44 -10.02
CA PHE A 45 -29.13 -3.79 -9.34
C PHE A 45 -29.28 -3.87 -7.82
N LYS A 46 -30.50 -3.64 -7.30
CA LYS A 46 -30.82 -3.75 -5.88
C LYS A 46 -30.68 -5.19 -5.37
N ARG A 47 -31.11 -6.20 -6.14
CA ARG A 47 -30.91 -7.62 -5.80
C ARG A 47 -29.42 -7.94 -5.63
N TYR A 48 -28.59 -7.58 -6.61
CA TYR A 48 -27.15 -7.78 -6.51
C TYR A 48 -26.51 -7.01 -5.36
N ALA A 49 -26.98 -5.80 -5.05
CA ALA A 49 -26.49 -5.03 -3.91
C ALA A 49 -26.77 -5.71 -2.56
N GLU A 50 -27.92 -6.37 -2.39
CA GLU A 50 -28.22 -7.13 -1.16
C GLU A 50 -27.42 -8.45 -1.09
N GLU A 51 -27.21 -9.14 -2.21
CA GLU A 51 -26.32 -10.30 -2.27
C GLU A 51 -24.88 -9.92 -1.92
N TRP A 52 -24.39 -8.81 -2.49
CA TRP A 52 -23.08 -8.25 -2.21
C TRP A 52 -22.93 -7.94 -0.71
N LYS A 53 -23.87 -7.20 -0.13
CA LYS A 53 -23.91 -6.90 1.30
C LYS A 53 -23.88 -8.17 2.14
N THR A 54 -24.67 -9.18 1.78
CA THR A 54 -24.73 -10.45 2.51
C THR A 54 -23.39 -11.20 2.46
N ALA A 55 -22.76 -11.28 1.29
CA ALA A 55 -21.45 -11.92 1.13
C ALA A 55 -20.38 -11.22 1.99
N ASN A 56 -20.40 -9.89 2.06
CA ASN A 56 -19.51 -9.12 2.92
C ASN A 56 -19.77 -9.34 4.42
N LEU A 57 -21.02 -9.21 4.85
CA LEU A 57 -21.37 -9.27 6.28
C LEU A 57 -21.29 -10.68 6.86
N THR A 58 -21.26 -11.72 6.03
CA THR A 58 -21.07 -13.11 6.47
C THR A 58 -19.60 -13.57 6.40
N ASN A 59 -18.72 -12.79 5.78
CA ASN A 59 -17.31 -13.12 5.66
C ASN A 59 -16.57 -12.93 7.01
N PRO A 60 -15.86 -13.96 7.54
CA PRO A 60 -15.16 -13.86 8.82
C PRO A 60 -14.03 -12.82 8.87
N GLU A 61 -13.28 -12.64 7.78
CA GLU A 61 -12.24 -11.60 7.67
C GLU A 61 -12.87 -10.21 7.77
N MET A 62 -14.02 -10.02 7.11
CA MET A 62 -14.74 -8.75 7.20
C MET A 62 -15.26 -8.45 8.60
N GLN A 63 -15.65 -9.46 9.40
CA GLN A 63 -16.04 -9.23 10.80
C GLN A 63 -14.88 -8.65 11.63
N LEU A 64 -13.64 -9.05 11.35
CA LEU A 64 -12.47 -8.47 11.98
C LEU A 64 -12.35 -6.98 11.64
N TYR A 65 -12.46 -6.61 10.36
CA TYR A 65 -12.37 -5.22 9.91
C TYR A 65 -13.53 -4.35 10.41
N ILE A 66 -14.76 -4.90 10.45
CA ILE A 66 -15.92 -4.21 11.03
C ILE A 66 -15.65 -3.88 12.50
N LYS A 67 -15.09 -4.83 13.27
CA LYS A 67 -14.87 -4.65 14.71
C LYS A 67 -13.67 -3.75 15.02
N TYR A 68 -12.54 -3.97 14.36
CA TYR A 68 -11.24 -3.39 14.74
C TYR A 68 -10.62 -2.46 13.69
N GLY A 69 -11.29 -2.23 12.56
CA GLY A 69 -10.67 -1.57 11.41
C GLY A 69 -9.57 -2.43 10.80
N THR A 70 -8.81 -1.90 9.84
CA THR A 70 -7.65 -2.64 9.31
C THR A 70 -6.58 -2.83 10.37
N ALA A 71 -6.47 -1.91 11.34
CA ALA A 71 -5.62 -2.01 12.52
C ALA A 71 -5.68 -3.38 13.25
N GLY A 72 -6.81 -4.08 13.15
CA GLY A 72 -6.99 -5.41 13.73
C GLY A 72 -6.04 -6.49 13.21
N ILE A 73 -5.33 -6.29 12.09
CA ILE A 73 -4.39 -7.30 11.56
C ILE A 73 -2.97 -7.18 12.12
N LEU A 74 -2.64 -6.08 12.83
CA LEU A 74 -1.25 -5.78 13.21
C LEU A 74 -0.57 -6.92 13.99
N GLY A 75 -1.26 -7.48 14.98
CA GLY A 75 -0.69 -8.57 15.79
C GLY A 75 -0.46 -9.86 14.99
N ASN A 76 -1.30 -10.14 14.00
CA ASN A 76 -1.11 -11.26 13.08
C ASN A 76 0.11 -11.01 12.18
N MET A 77 0.30 -9.77 11.71
CA MET A 77 1.45 -9.42 10.86
C MET A 77 2.77 -9.57 11.60
N HIS A 78 2.82 -9.15 12.86
CA HIS A 78 3.99 -9.38 13.72
C HIS A 78 4.29 -10.88 13.86
N SER A 79 3.27 -11.67 14.21
CA SER A 79 3.40 -13.13 14.41
C SER A 79 3.91 -13.86 13.16
N LEU A 80 3.46 -13.43 11.98
CA LEU A 80 3.87 -14.00 10.70
C LEU A 80 5.25 -13.51 10.24
N GLY A 81 5.84 -12.51 10.89
CA GLY A 81 7.08 -11.86 10.46
C GLY A 81 6.88 -10.91 9.27
N ASP A 82 5.64 -10.46 9.04
CA ASP A 82 5.22 -9.56 7.97
C ASP A 82 5.14 -8.09 8.43
N LEU A 83 5.31 -7.80 9.72
CA LEU A 83 5.33 -6.44 10.22
C LEU A 83 6.73 -5.82 10.07
N PRO A 84 6.89 -4.67 9.38
CA PRO A 84 8.15 -3.95 9.32
C PRO A 84 8.51 -3.33 10.67
N ILE A 85 9.76 -3.53 11.09
CA ILE A 85 10.25 -3.08 12.39
C ILE A 85 11.60 -2.39 12.22
N MET A 86 11.70 -1.15 12.71
CA MET A 86 12.91 -0.32 12.72
C MET A 86 13.63 -0.32 11.35
N ASN A 87 13.01 0.27 10.33
CA ASN A 87 13.50 0.27 8.94
C ASN A 87 13.75 -1.15 8.39
N PHE A 88 12.80 -2.07 8.60
CA PHE A 88 12.87 -3.45 8.13
C PHE A 88 14.14 -4.21 8.62
N SER A 89 14.76 -3.78 9.72
CA SER A 89 16.03 -4.34 10.21
C SER A 89 15.87 -5.36 11.34
N ARG A 90 14.65 -5.49 11.87
CA ARG A 90 14.27 -6.38 12.97
C ARG A 90 13.04 -7.19 12.60
N GLY A 91 12.85 -8.30 13.29
CA GLY A 91 11.71 -9.20 13.10
C GLY A 91 10.85 -9.37 14.36
N VAL A 92 11.25 -8.77 15.49
CA VAL A 92 10.49 -8.76 16.74
C VAL A 92 10.44 -7.34 17.29
N PHE A 93 9.23 -6.87 17.61
CA PHE A 93 9.01 -5.56 18.23
C PHE A 93 8.38 -5.71 19.61
N PRO A 94 9.13 -5.49 20.71
CA PRO A 94 8.58 -5.51 22.05
C PRO A 94 7.53 -4.40 22.25
N GLY A 95 6.37 -4.75 22.81
CA GLY A 95 5.30 -3.79 23.10
C GLY A 95 4.36 -3.50 21.93
N TYR A 96 4.48 -4.23 20.80
CA TYR A 96 3.59 -4.10 19.65
C TYR A 96 2.10 -4.29 20.02
N GLU A 97 1.81 -5.03 21.09
CA GLU A 97 0.46 -5.31 21.58
C GLU A 97 -0.30 -4.01 21.88
N LYS A 98 0.41 -2.96 22.33
CA LYS A 98 -0.15 -1.64 22.67
C LYS A 98 -0.63 -0.85 21.45
N ILE A 99 -0.10 -1.13 20.27
CA ILE A 99 -0.45 -0.42 19.03
C ILE A 99 -1.37 -1.27 18.13
N THR A 100 -1.88 -2.40 18.63
CA THR A 100 -2.85 -3.21 17.87
C THR A 100 -4.22 -2.56 17.81
N GLY A 101 -4.98 -2.82 16.74
CA GLY A 101 -6.39 -2.39 16.66
C GLY A 101 -7.24 -2.94 17.81
N GLN A 102 -6.95 -4.14 18.30
CA GLN A 102 -7.61 -4.70 19.49
C GLN A 102 -7.35 -3.84 20.72
N HIS A 103 -6.10 -3.49 21.00
CA HIS A 103 -5.78 -2.64 22.13
C HIS A 103 -6.42 -1.26 22.02
N LEU A 104 -6.31 -0.61 20.85
CA LEU A 104 -6.83 0.74 20.64
C LEU A 104 -8.35 0.80 20.79
N VAL A 105 -9.07 -0.16 20.20
CA VAL A 105 -10.55 -0.18 20.22
C VAL A 105 -11.10 -0.62 21.58
N ASP A 106 -10.46 -1.59 22.25
CA ASP A 106 -10.98 -2.16 23.49
C ASP A 106 -10.64 -1.28 24.73
N ASN A 107 -9.59 -0.43 24.66
CA ASN A 107 -9.15 0.38 25.81
C ASN A 107 -9.49 1.88 25.71
N PHE A 108 -9.82 2.38 24.52
CA PHE A 108 -10.15 3.80 24.31
C PHE A 108 -11.57 3.99 23.77
N LEU A 109 -12.10 5.21 23.89
CA LEU A 109 -13.42 5.49 23.36
C LEU A 109 -13.37 5.43 21.83
N CYS A 110 -14.23 4.59 21.25
CA CYS A 110 -14.24 4.33 19.82
C CYS A 110 -15.66 4.38 19.27
N LYS A 111 -15.87 5.07 18.14
CA LYS A 111 -17.16 5.16 17.43
C LYS A 111 -16.99 4.83 15.96
N ASN A 112 -17.92 4.08 15.37
CA ASN A 112 -17.84 3.76 13.94
C ASN A 112 -18.08 5.01 13.08
N LEU A 113 -17.29 5.14 12.03
CA LEU A 113 -17.45 6.06 10.91
C LEU A 113 -17.72 5.23 9.64
N THR A 114 -18.25 5.87 8.59
CA THR A 114 -18.49 5.16 7.34
C THR A 114 -18.19 6.03 6.13
N CYS A 115 -17.63 5.41 5.09
CA CYS A 115 -17.61 5.98 3.76
C CYS A 115 -19.02 5.96 3.15
N ARG A 116 -19.23 6.76 2.11
CA ARG A 116 -20.52 6.82 1.42
C ARG A 116 -20.96 5.45 0.92
N GLY A 117 -22.15 5.01 1.34
CA GLY A 117 -22.76 3.75 0.89
C GLY A 117 -22.10 2.49 1.44
N CYS A 118 -21.19 2.59 2.40
CA CYS A 118 -20.46 1.45 2.93
C CYS A 118 -21.20 0.78 4.09
N TRP A 119 -21.46 -0.52 3.97
CA TRP A 119 -22.01 -1.37 5.05
C TRP A 119 -20.93 -2.03 5.92
N VAL A 120 -19.67 -2.03 5.49
CA VAL A 120 -18.54 -2.54 6.28
C VAL A 120 -18.25 -1.59 7.45
N ALA A 121 -18.29 -0.28 7.23
CA ALA A 121 -18.05 0.73 8.25
C ALA A 121 -16.79 0.45 9.14
N HIS A 122 -15.68 0.04 8.50
CA HIS A 122 -14.44 -0.33 9.21
C HIS A 122 -13.73 0.88 9.85
N ARG A 123 -14.03 2.09 9.37
CA ARG A 123 -13.46 3.35 9.88
C ARG A 123 -13.97 3.65 11.27
N LYS A 124 -13.13 4.26 12.10
CA LYS A 124 -13.46 4.53 13.50
C LYS A 124 -12.92 5.87 13.95
N LEU A 125 -13.71 6.63 14.71
CA LEU A 125 -13.25 7.78 15.46
C LEU A 125 -12.74 7.29 16.82
N LEU A 126 -11.48 7.58 17.12
CA LEU A 126 -10.79 7.23 18.34
C LEU A 126 -10.65 8.46 19.24
N GLU A 127 -10.87 8.28 20.54
CA GLU A 127 -10.57 9.28 21.57
C GLU A 127 -9.70 8.64 22.66
N ILE A 128 -8.43 9.07 22.71
CA ILE A 128 -7.45 8.67 23.71
C ILE A 128 -7.41 9.75 24.79
N ASN A 129 -7.63 9.37 26.05
CA ASN A 129 -7.54 10.27 27.19
C ASN A 129 -6.45 9.78 28.15
N GLU A 130 -5.29 10.43 28.11
CA GLU A 130 -4.15 10.11 28.95
C GLU A 130 -3.59 11.37 29.59
N GLY A 131 -3.37 11.33 30.91
CA GLY A 131 -2.78 12.46 31.66
C GLY A 131 -3.58 13.76 31.57
N GLY A 132 -4.89 13.69 31.32
CA GLY A 132 -5.77 14.86 31.16
C GLY A 132 -5.70 15.51 29.77
N LYS A 133 -4.93 14.96 28.84
CA LYS A 133 -4.96 15.35 27.42
C LYS A 133 -5.88 14.42 26.66
N VAL A 134 -6.76 15.02 25.84
CA VAL A 134 -7.70 14.28 25.00
C VAL A 134 -7.27 14.42 23.55
N LEU A 135 -6.85 13.32 22.94
CA LEU A 135 -6.57 13.19 21.52
C LEU A 135 -7.79 12.62 20.82
N ARG A 136 -8.26 13.29 19.77
CA ARG A 136 -9.38 12.83 18.91
C ARG A 136 -8.89 12.74 17.48
N ALA A 137 -8.92 11.54 16.92
CA ALA A 137 -8.36 11.21 15.62
C ALA A 137 -9.17 10.10 14.97
N GLU A 138 -9.05 9.92 13.66
CA GLU A 138 -9.49 8.65 13.07
C GLU A 138 -8.53 7.54 13.53
N LEU A 139 -9.06 6.34 13.82
CA LEU A 139 -8.22 5.19 14.10
C LEU A 139 -7.31 4.97 12.89
N PRO A 140 -5.98 5.05 13.04
CA PRO A 140 -5.10 4.89 11.91
C PRO A 140 -5.28 3.50 11.30
N GLU A 141 -5.17 3.42 9.97
CA GLU A 141 -5.19 2.12 9.30
C GLU A 141 -3.97 1.29 9.72
N TYR A 142 -3.98 -0.01 9.46
CA TYR A 142 -2.84 -0.90 9.75
C TYR A 142 -1.51 -0.33 9.25
N GLU A 143 -1.54 0.18 8.02
CA GLU A 143 -0.40 0.76 7.34
C GLU A 143 0.18 1.94 8.14
N ASP A 144 -0.67 2.82 8.67
CA ASP A 144 -0.25 3.97 9.48
C ASP A 144 0.29 3.56 10.85
N LEU A 145 -0.32 2.56 11.50
CA LEU A 145 0.15 2.02 12.78
C LEU A 145 1.52 1.36 12.63
N ALA A 146 1.74 0.62 11.56
CA ALA A 146 3.03 0.00 11.28
C ALA A 146 4.07 1.07 10.86
N ALA A 147 3.68 2.04 10.04
CA ALA A 147 4.52 3.14 9.56
C ALA A 147 5.05 4.00 10.72
N TRP A 148 4.16 4.55 11.54
CA TRP A 148 4.50 5.48 12.61
C TRP A 148 4.69 4.79 13.97
N GLY A 149 4.45 3.49 14.05
CA GLY A 149 4.75 2.66 15.21
C GLY A 149 6.01 1.83 15.01
N SER A 150 5.82 0.57 14.60
CA SER A 150 6.90 -0.43 14.58
C SER A 150 8.05 -0.07 13.65
N ASN A 151 7.79 0.53 12.48
CA ASN A 151 8.84 0.86 11.52
C ASN A 151 9.79 1.95 12.03
N ILE A 152 9.33 2.85 12.91
CA ILE A 152 10.17 3.84 13.60
C ILE A 152 10.49 3.47 15.05
N GLY A 153 10.10 2.29 15.52
CA GLY A 153 10.40 1.79 16.87
C GLY A 153 9.57 2.42 17.99
N LEU A 154 8.34 2.89 17.71
CA LEU A 154 7.45 3.55 18.65
C LEU A 154 6.27 2.64 19.05
N ALA A 155 6.09 2.41 20.36
CA ALA A 155 5.03 1.55 20.91
C ALA A 155 4.02 2.33 21.78
N ASP A 156 4.12 3.66 21.82
CA ASP A 156 3.19 4.52 22.52
C ASP A 156 1.97 4.81 21.63
N PRO A 157 0.76 4.37 22.00
CA PRO A 157 -0.42 4.47 21.14
C PRO A 157 -0.81 5.93 20.84
N ALA A 158 -0.74 6.82 21.82
CA ALA A 158 -1.10 8.23 21.63
C ALA A 158 -0.14 8.91 20.66
N ARG A 159 1.17 8.69 20.83
CA ARG A 159 2.19 9.28 19.96
C ARG A 159 2.13 8.73 18.53
N VAL A 160 1.84 7.44 18.34
CA VAL A 160 1.62 6.85 17.00
C VAL A 160 0.44 7.52 16.29
N VAL A 161 -0.69 7.68 16.98
CA VAL A 161 -1.89 8.32 16.41
C VAL A 161 -1.62 9.80 16.09
N GLU A 162 -0.88 10.51 16.94
CA GLU A 162 -0.49 11.91 16.67
C GLU A 162 0.41 12.06 15.43
N LEU A 163 1.33 11.11 15.20
CA LEU A 163 2.18 11.12 14.00
C LEU A 163 1.37 10.80 12.73
N ALA A 164 0.41 9.87 12.79
CA ALA A 164 -0.48 9.59 11.67
C ALA A 164 -1.32 10.83 11.30
N GLU A 165 -1.95 11.49 12.26
CA GLU A 165 -2.71 12.73 12.04
C GLU A 165 -1.83 13.88 11.52
N LEU A 166 -0.57 13.94 11.96
CA LEU A 166 0.39 14.91 11.45
C LEU A 166 0.72 14.65 9.97
N ALA A 167 0.88 13.39 9.57
CA ALA A 167 1.15 13.02 8.17
C ALA A 167 0.00 13.48 7.26
N ASP A 168 -1.24 13.23 7.65
CA ASP A 168 -2.43 13.68 6.94
C ASP A 168 -2.51 15.21 6.87
N SER A 169 -2.25 15.88 8.00
CA SER A 169 -2.28 17.35 8.09
C SER A 169 -1.23 18.02 7.19
N LEU A 170 -0.07 17.38 7.01
CA LEU A 170 1.01 17.85 6.14
C LEU A 170 0.83 17.40 4.67
N GLY A 171 -0.11 16.50 4.39
CA GLY A 171 -0.27 15.91 3.06
C GLY A 171 0.92 15.04 2.65
N ILE A 172 1.44 14.24 3.59
CA ILE A 172 2.54 13.30 3.38
C ILE A 172 1.98 11.88 3.33
N ASP A 173 2.34 11.10 2.31
CA ASP A 173 2.14 9.65 2.27
C ASP A 173 2.82 9.01 3.48
N ALA A 174 2.04 8.43 4.40
CA ALA A 174 2.54 7.78 5.61
C ALA A 174 3.60 6.72 5.33
N LEU A 175 3.53 6.03 4.18
CA LEU A 175 4.47 4.98 3.81
C LEU A 175 5.84 5.55 3.43
N ASP A 176 5.87 6.43 2.43
CA ASP A 176 7.12 7.08 2.01
C ASP A 176 7.70 7.94 3.15
N GLY A 177 6.84 8.66 3.88
CA GLY A 177 7.21 9.54 4.99
C GLY A 177 7.85 8.78 6.14
N SER A 178 7.19 7.75 6.66
CA SER A 178 7.75 6.95 7.75
C SER A 178 9.00 6.19 7.33
N ASN A 179 9.05 5.66 6.10
CA ASN A 179 10.20 4.89 5.63
C ASN A 179 11.45 5.77 5.47
N VAL A 180 11.30 7.01 5.00
CA VAL A 180 12.43 7.94 4.92
C VAL A 180 12.87 8.44 6.29
N VAL A 181 11.94 8.60 7.24
CA VAL A 181 12.25 8.90 8.65
C VAL A 181 12.97 7.72 9.30
N ALA A 182 12.51 6.49 9.12
CA ALA A 182 13.13 5.28 9.63
C ALA A 182 14.54 5.07 9.06
N LEU A 183 14.73 5.32 7.76
CA LEU A 183 16.05 5.33 7.13
C LEU A 183 16.98 6.36 7.79
N ALA A 184 16.49 7.58 8.01
CA ALA A 184 17.27 8.63 8.65
C ALA A 184 17.61 8.29 10.11
N MET A 185 16.69 7.66 10.84
CA MET A 185 16.95 7.15 12.19
C MET A 185 18.05 6.07 12.21
N GLU A 186 17.98 5.08 11.31
CA GLU A 186 19.03 4.06 11.21
C GLU A 186 20.37 4.67 10.79
N CYS A 187 20.37 5.63 9.86
CA CYS A 187 21.58 6.35 9.47
C CYS A 187 22.19 7.10 10.65
N TYR A 188 21.37 7.74 11.49
CA TYR A 188 21.83 8.46 12.67
C TYR A 188 22.44 7.52 13.72
N GLU A 189 21.78 6.41 14.03
CA GLU A 189 22.30 5.41 14.97
C GLU A 189 23.59 4.72 14.50
N LYS A 190 23.78 4.60 13.17
CA LYS A 190 25.01 4.08 12.57
C LYS A 190 26.10 5.14 12.38
N GLY A 191 25.86 6.40 12.71
CA GLY A 191 26.79 7.52 12.50
C GLY A 191 26.97 7.91 11.02
N ILE A 192 26.10 7.45 10.12
CA ILE A 192 26.03 7.91 8.73
C ILE A 192 25.51 9.35 8.68
N LEU A 193 24.50 9.66 9.48
CA LEU A 193 24.08 11.03 9.76
C LEU A 193 24.57 11.44 11.14
N THR A 194 25.06 12.66 11.26
CA THR A 194 25.56 13.25 12.50
C THR A 194 24.52 14.16 13.13
N LYS A 195 24.75 14.57 14.38
CA LYS A 195 23.93 15.59 15.05
C LYS A 195 23.93 16.94 14.32
N GLU A 196 24.99 17.26 13.58
CA GLU A 196 25.04 18.46 12.75
C GLU A 196 24.14 18.33 11.52
N ASP A 197 24.17 17.16 10.85
CA ASP A 197 23.30 16.88 9.70
C ASP A 197 21.80 16.97 10.07
N THR A 198 21.44 16.63 11.31
CA THR A 198 20.06 16.68 11.82
C THR A 198 19.68 18.05 12.41
N GLY A 199 20.57 19.04 12.41
CA GLY A 199 20.29 20.35 13.02
C GLY A 199 20.16 20.30 14.56
N GLY A 200 20.72 19.27 15.20
CA GLY A 200 20.66 19.07 16.64
C GLY A 200 19.61 18.07 17.12
N THR A 201 18.68 17.67 16.25
CA THR A 201 17.61 16.70 16.56
C THR A 201 18.18 15.32 16.85
N ASP A 202 17.77 14.71 17.97
CA ASP A 202 18.17 13.36 18.37
C ASP A 202 17.33 12.29 17.63
N LEU A 203 17.78 11.93 16.43
CA LEU A 203 17.02 11.09 15.50
C LEU A 203 17.20 9.58 15.77
N ARG A 204 17.16 9.16 17.04
CA ARG A 204 17.16 7.73 17.38
C ARG A 204 15.77 7.11 17.18
N PHE A 205 15.73 5.79 16.95
CA PHE A 205 14.46 5.09 16.88
C PHE A 205 13.64 5.25 18.17
N GLY A 206 12.31 5.32 18.02
CA GLY A 206 11.37 5.53 19.11
C GLY A 206 11.22 6.98 19.57
N ASN A 207 11.98 7.94 19.01
CA ASN A 207 11.84 9.35 19.33
C ASN A 207 10.72 10.00 18.50
N ALA A 208 9.51 10.09 19.07
CA ALA A 208 8.33 10.63 18.41
C ALA A 208 8.45 12.13 18.11
N GLU A 209 9.07 12.91 19.01
CA GLU A 209 9.29 14.34 18.85
C GLU A 209 10.22 14.62 17.67
N ALA A 210 11.32 13.86 17.56
CA ALA A 210 12.25 13.95 16.44
C ALA A 210 11.58 13.56 15.11
N ALA A 211 10.75 12.51 15.11
CA ALA A 211 9.99 12.11 13.92
C ALA A 211 9.07 13.25 13.45
N ALA A 212 8.30 13.85 14.37
CA ALA A 212 7.41 14.96 14.06
C ALA A 212 8.17 16.20 13.53
N GLU A 213 9.32 16.53 14.12
CA GLU A 213 10.17 17.62 13.66
C GLU A 213 10.69 17.36 12.23
N ILE A 214 11.19 16.16 11.96
CA ILE A 214 11.67 15.80 10.62
C ILE A 214 10.53 15.79 9.59
N MET A 215 9.32 15.36 9.93
CA MET A 215 8.16 15.45 9.04
C MET A 215 7.85 16.90 8.64
N GLN A 216 7.93 17.84 9.58
CA GLN A 216 7.78 19.27 9.30
C GLN A 216 8.91 19.76 8.36
N CYS A 217 10.15 19.36 8.63
CA CYS A 217 11.28 19.68 7.75
C CYS A 217 11.11 19.12 6.33
N ILE A 218 10.54 17.91 6.19
CA ILE A 218 10.20 17.31 4.89
C ILE A 218 9.14 18.14 4.17
N ALA A 219 8.03 18.44 4.85
CA ALA A 219 6.91 19.20 4.26
C ALA A 219 7.35 20.57 3.75
N TYR A 220 8.22 21.26 4.51
CA TYR A 220 8.72 22.59 4.15
C TYR A 220 10.07 22.57 3.44
N ARG A 221 10.62 21.39 3.11
CA ARG A 221 11.94 21.20 2.48
C ARG A 221 13.06 22.01 3.16
N LYS A 222 13.17 21.91 4.49
CA LYS A 222 14.19 22.60 5.30
C LYS A 222 15.29 21.64 5.76
N GLY A 223 16.56 22.06 5.63
CA GLY A 223 17.71 21.28 6.08
C GLY A 223 17.71 19.86 5.52
N LEU A 224 17.91 18.86 6.39
CA LEU A 224 17.83 17.44 6.05
C LEU A 224 16.49 17.06 5.38
N GLY A 225 15.40 17.72 5.76
CA GLY A 225 14.08 17.50 5.17
C GLY A 225 14.02 17.74 3.66
N ASN A 226 14.87 18.61 3.10
CA ASN A 226 14.95 18.78 1.64
C ASN A 226 15.47 17.52 0.94
N VAL A 227 16.43 16.81 1.55
CA VAL A 227 16.95 15.54 1.03
C VAL A 227 15.92 14.43 1.19
N LEU A 228 15.32 14.33 2.37
CA LEU A 228 14.36 13.27 2.67
C LEU A 228 13.07 13.41 1.85
N ALA A 229 12.65 14.63 1.49
CA ALA A 229 11.48 14.89 0.63
C ALA A 229 11.58 14.25 -0.77
N GLU A 230 12.77 13.84 -1.21
CA GLU A 230 12.97 13.14 -2.48
C GLU A 230 12.47 11.70 -2.49
N GLY A 231 12.13 11.12 -1.33
CA GLY A 231 11.68 9.73 -1.20
C GLY A 231 12.83 8.76 -0.92
N PRO A 232 12.53 7.54 -0.43
CA PRO A 232 13.51 6.67 0.21
C PRO A 232 14.70 6.33 -0.69
N GLY A 233 14.47 5.83 -1.91
CA GLY A 233 15.57 5.41 -2.78
C GLY A 233 16.46 6.55 -3.26
N ARG A 234 15.90 7.74 -3.52
CA ARG A 234 16.67 8.93 -3.93
C ARG A 234 17.38 9.58 -2.74
N ALA A 235 16.70 9.71 -1.60
CA ALA A 235 17.29 10.22 -0.38
C ALA A 235 18.48 9.38 0.06
N ALA A 236 18.37 8.04 0.03
CA ALA A 236 19.47 7.13 0.33
C ALA A 236 20.70 7.37 -0.57
N LYS A 237 20.48 7.57 -1.88
CA LYS A 237 21.55 7.90 -2.84
C LYS A 237 22.22 9.24 -2.52
N ILE A 238 21.45 10.26 -2.14
CA ILE A 238 21.96 11.59 -1.80
C ILE A 238 22.74 11.56 -0.48
N ILE A 239 22.24 10.84 0.54
CA ILE A 239 22.92 10.66 1.83
C ILE A 239 24.26 9.94 1.64
N GLY A 240 24.29 8.95 0.74
CA GLY A 240 25.49 8.17 0.45
C GLY A 240 25.94 7.34 1.64
N ARG A 241 27.25 7.06 1.72
CA ARG A 241 27.89 6.43 2.90
C ARG A 241 27.23 5.10 3.33
N GLY A 242 26.74 4.32 2.37
CA GLY A 242 26.09 3.02 2.61
C GLY A 242 24.59 3.07 2.90
N ALA A 243 23.95 4.26 2.88
CA ALA A 243 22.51 4.39 3.10
C ALA A 243 21.66 3.60 2.08
N THR A 244 22.16 3.36 0.86
CA THR A 244 21.49 2.54 -0.16
C THR A 244 21.32 1.08 0.25
N GLU A 245 22.26 0.53 1.02
CA GLU A 245 22.23 -0.87 1.45
C GLU A 245 21.14 -1.14 2.50
N ILE A 246 20.85 -0.14 3.32
CA ILE A 246 19.89 -0.23 4.43
C ILE A 246 18.51 0.30 4.08
N CYS A 247 18.34 0.94 2.91
CA CYS A 247 17.07 1.49 2.47
C CYS A 247 16.14 0.40 1.92
N ALA A 248 14.97 0.21 2.54
CA ALA A 248 13.90 -0.61 1.97
C ALA A 248 13.17 0.17 0.87
N HIS A 249 13.23 -0.30 -0.39
CA HIS A 249 12.47 0.32 -1.48
C HIS A 249 12.24 -0.63 -2.66
N ILE A 250 11.24 -0.30 -3.48
CA ILE A 250 11.00 -0.88 -4.82
C ILE A 250 10.81 0.30 -5.78
N LYS A 251 11.55 0.34 -6.89
CA LYS A 251 11.52 1.46 -7.85
C LYS A 251 11.70 2.86 -7.19
N ASN A 252 12.59 2.93 -6.20
CA ASN A 252 12.86 4.11 -5.35
C ASN A 252 11.70 4.59 -4.45
N MET A 253 10.58 3.88 -4.40
CA MET A 253 9.44 4.15 -3.51
C MET A 253 9.45 3.20 -2.32
N SER A 254 8.87 3.61 -1.18
CA SER A 254 8.77 2.71 -0.02
C SER A 254 7.98 1.45 -0.37
N PRO A 255 8.34 0.28 0.18
CA PRO A 255 7.36 -0.80 0.26
C PRO A 255 6.14 -0.31 1.05
N ILE A 256 5.00 -0.98 0.88
CA ILE A 256 3.92 -0.86 1.86
C ILE A 256 4.42 -1.40 3.21
N MET A 257 3.68 -1.21 4.31
CA MET A 257 4.08 -1.68 5.63
C MET A 257 3.87 -3.18 5.82
N HIS A 258 4.39 -3.95 4.88
CA HIS A 258 4.49 -5.40 4.92
C HIS A 258 5.93 -5.81 4.59
N ASP A 259 6.48 -6.72 5.39
CA ASP A 259 7.81 -7.28 5.15
C ASP A 259 7.72 -8.39 4.12
N PHE A 260 8.05 -8.05 2.88
CA PHE A 260 7.98 -8.94 1.72
C PHE A 260 8.79 -10.24 1.86
N ARG A 261 9.72 -10.32 2.80
CA ARG A 261 10.45 -11.57 3.11
C ARG A 261 9.55 -12.62 3.76
N ALA A 262 8.37 -12.23 4.26
CA ALA A 262 7.37 -13.11 4.84
C ALA A 262 6.46 -13.81 3.81
N PHE A 263 6.27 -13.22 2.63
CA PHE A 263 5.30 -13.66 1.62
C PHE A 263 5.81 -13.36 0.20
N TRP A 264 6.37 -14.38 -0.47
CA TRP A 264 7.09 -14.18 -1.73
C TRP A 264 6.18 -13.88 -2.92
N GLY A 265 4.95 -14.40 -2.94
CA GLY A 265 3.97 -14.02 -3.96
C GLY A 265 3.49 -12.59 -3.79
N PHE A 266 3.31 -12.15 -2.53
CA PHE A 266 3.01 -10.77 -2.22
C PHE A 266 4.15 -9.82 -2.60
N ALA A 267 5.40 -10.20 -2.32
CA ALA A 267 6.59 -9.49 -2.78
C ALA A 267 6.63 -9.33 -4.31
N LEU A 268 6.35 -10.42 -5.04
CA LEU A 268 6.30 -10.42 -6.50
C LEU A 268 5.30 -9.40 -7.04
N GLN A 269 4.08 -9.36 -6.49
CA GLN A 269 3.05 -8.41 -6.91
C GLN A 269 3.56 -6.96 -6.92
N TYR A 270 4.19 -6.51 -5.83
CA TYR A 270 4.72 -5.14 -5.75
C TYR A 270 5.94 -4.92 -6.62
N THR A 271 6.73 -5.97 -6.80
CA THR A 271 7.92 -5.95 -7.64
C THR A 271 7.55 -5.70 -9.10
N VAL A 272 6.53 -6.38 -9.64
CA VAL A 272 6.10 -6.23 -11.04
C VAL A 272 5.05 -5.14 -11.24
N ALA A 273 4.54 -4.55 -10.15
CA ALA A 273 3.58 -3.45 -10.22
C ALA A 273 4.17 -2.27 -10.98
N THR A 274 3.37 -1.77 -11.94
CA THR A 274 3.87 -0.85 -12.96
C THR A 274 4.15 0.54 -12.41
N GLY A 275 3.30 1.03 -11.50
CA GLY A 275 3.42 2.37 -10.91
C GLY A 275 4.34 2.45 -9.68
N GLY A 276 5.18 1.43 -9.45
CA GLY A 276 5.83 1.21 -8.16
C GLY A 276 5.00 0.28 -7.26
N PRO A 277 5.40 0.10 -5.99
CA PRO A 277 4.80 -0.86 -5.07
C PRO A 277 3.38 -0.47 -4.63
N THR A 278 2.39 -0.62 -5.52
CA THR A 278 0.98 -0.40 -5.24
C THR A 278 0.20 -1.72 -5.15
N HIS A 279 -0.94 -1.71 -4.45
CA HIS A 279 -1.78 -2.90 -4.29
C HIS A 279 -2.49 -3.25 -5.61
N GLU A 280 -1.77 -3.86 -6.54
CA GLU A 280 -2.31 -4.29 -7.84
C GLU A 280 -2.98 -5.66 -7.83
N GLY A 281 -2.93 -6.42 -6.73
CA GLY A 281 -3.59 -7.73 -6.56
C GLY A 281 -2.63 -8.92 -6.64
N GLY A 282 -2.78 -9.87 -5.71
CA GLY A 282 -1.82 -10.98 -5.55
C GLY A 282 -2.14 -11.89 -4.36
N PRO A 283 -1.30 -12.91 -4.10
CA PRO A 283 -1.75 -14.13 -3.45
C PRO A 283 -1.63 -14.17 -1.93
N ARG A 284 -1.46 -13.04 -1.23
CA ARG A 284 -1.15 -13.02 0.21
C ARG A 284 -2.12 -13.87 1.05
N ALA A 285 -3.42 -13.79 0.79
CA ALA A 285 -4.41 -14.60 1.51
C ALA A 285 -4.19 -16.12 1.31
N LEU A 286 -3.82 -16.55 0.10
CA LEU A 286 -3.47 -17.95 -0.20
C LEU A 286 -2.19 -18.37 0.51
N GLU A 287 -1.22 -17.47 0.62
CA GLU A 287 0.02 -17.72 1.34
C GLU A 287 -0.18 -17.80 2.85
N GLN A 288 -1.03 -16.93 3.40
CA GLN A 288 -1.35 -16.87 4.83
C GLN A 288 -2.13 -18.10 5.29
N THR A 289 -3.03 -18.62 4.45
CA THR A 289 -3.83 -19.82 4.72
C THR A 289 -3.09 -21.13 4.44
N GLY A 290 -1.89 -21.07 3.84
CA GLY A 290 -1.08 -22.23 3.50
C GLY A 290 -1.50 -22.94 2.21
N VAL A 291 -2.49 -22.43 1.48
CA VAL A 291 -2.85 -22.92 0.14
C VAL A 291 -1.67 -22.76 -0.83
N LEU A 292 -0.92 -21.67 -0.70
CA LEU A 292 0.38 -21.50 -1.36
C LEU A 292 1.51 -21.44 -0.31
N PRO A 293 2.64 -22.11 -0.54
CA PRO A 293 3.78 -22.09 0.38
C PRO A 293 4.42 -20.70 0.45
N ARG A 294 4.57 -20.11 1.65
CA ARG A 294 5.11 -18.74 1.82
C ARG A 294 6.52 -18.52 1.27
N PHE A 295 7.38 -19.53 1.38
CA PHE A 295 8.81 -19.46 1.06
C PHE A 295 9.17 -20.37 -0.12
N SER A 296 8.46 -20.19 -1.23
CA SER A 296 8.70 -20.92 -2.48
C SER A 296 8.28 -20.07 -3.66
N THR A 297 8.95 -20.26 -4.80
CA THR A 297 8.62 -19.60 -6.06
C THR A 297 7.43 -20.25 -6.78
N GLN A 298 7.05 -21.46 -6.39
CA GLN A 298 6.05 -22.27 -7.10
C GLN A 298 4.65 -21.63 -7.08
N GLY A 299 4.07 -21.46 -8.27
CA GLY A 299 2.70 -21.00 -8.46
C GLY A 299 2.47 -19.51 -8.15
N LYS A 300 3.53 -18.76 -7.81
CA LYS A 300 3.42 -17.35 -7.40
C LYS A 300 3.06 -16.44 -8.56
N ALA A 301 3.72 -16.58 -9.69
CA ALA A 301 3.49 -15.73 -10.86
C ALA A 301 2.05 -15.86 -11.39
N ALA A 302 1.56 -17.09 -11.54
CA ALA A 302 0.18 -17.36 -11.95
C ALA A 302 -0.84 -16.75 -10.98
N ALA A 303 -0.61 -16.89 -9.66
CA ALA A 303 -1.51 -16.36 -8.65
C ALA A 303 -1.46 -14.82 -8.56
N VAL A 304 -0.30 -14.20 -8.81
CA VAL A 304 -0.19 -12.73 -8.96
C VAL A 304 -0.98 -12.26 -10.18
N LYS A 305 -0.80 -12.88 -11.35
CA LYS A 305 -1.56 -12.52 -12.56
C LYS A 305 -3.08 -12.59 -12.32
N GLN A 306 -3.57 -13.68 -11.74
CA GLN A 306 -4.98 -13.83 -11.40
C GLN A 306 -5.45 -12.77 -10.39
N GLY A 307 -4.65 -12.52 -9.35
CA GLY A 307 -4.94 -11.47 -8.37
C GLY A 307 -5.04 -10.09 -9.01
N GLN A 308 -4.18 -9.78 -9.98
CA GLN A 308 -4.21 -8.51 -10.71
C GLN A 308 -5.42 -8.37 -11.62
N GLU A 309 -5.86 -9.45 -12.28
CA GLU A 309 -7.09 -9.45 -13.07
C GLU A 309 -8.28 -9.03 -12.19
N VAL A 310 -8.44 -9.66 -11.02
CA VAL A 310 -9.53 -9.36 -10.08
C VAL A 310 -9.40 -7.94 -9.49
N ARG A 311 -8.21 -7.55 -9.04
CA ARG A 311 -8.02 -6.25 -8.40
C ARG A 311 -8.17 -5.09 -9.38
N CYS A 312 -7.69 -5.24 -10.62
CA CYS A 312 -7.87 -4.26 -11.66
C CYS A 312 -9.36 -4.08 -12.02
N PHE A 313 -10.13 -5.18 -12.02
CA PHE A 313 -11.59 -5.10 -12.20
C PHE A 313 -12.24 -4.27 -11.10
N ILE A 314 -12.00 -4.62 -9.83
CA ILE A 314 -12.56 -3.91 -8.66
C ILE A 314 -12.21 -2.42 -8.69
N ASN A 315 -10.94 -2.08 -8.96
CA ASN A 315 -10.51 -0.68 -9.03
C ASN A 315 -11.20 0.08 -10.18
N SER A 316 -11.50 -0.60 -11.31
CA SER A 316 -12.19 0.01 -12.46
C SER A 316 -13.67 0.27 -12.20
N LEU A 317 -14.31 -0.51 -11.30
CA LEU A 317 -15.68 -0.26 -10.84
C LEU A 317 -15.79 0.97 -9.93
N GLY A 318 -14.67 1.45 -9.38
CA GLY A 318 -14.67 2.55 -8.42
C GLY A 318 -15.20 2.18 -7.04
N VAL A 319 -15.18 0.89 -6.68
CA VAL A 319 -15.64 0.38 -5.39
C VAL A 319 -14.47 0.06 -4.45
N CYS A 320 -14.72 0.09 -3.15
CA CYS A 320 -13.69 -0.22 -2.15
C CYS A 320 -13.28 -1.70 -2.20
N LEU A 321 -11.98 -1.97 -2.09
CA LEU A 321 -11.46 -3.33 -1.97
C LEU A 321 -12.12 -4.10 -0.83
N PHE A 322 -12.17 -3.51 0.38
CA PHE A 322 -12.77 -4.16 1.54
C PHE A 322 -14.26 -4.44 1.32
N GLY A 323 -14.93 -3.57 0.58
CA GLY A 323 -16.29 -3.81 0.12
C GLY A 323 -16.39 -5.01 -0.82
N ALA A 324 -15.35 -5.38 -1.56
CA ALA A 324 -15.37 -6.48 -2.52
C ALA A 324 -14.77 -7.80 -1.99
N ILE A 325 -14.17 -7.82 -0.78
CA ILE A 325 -13.59 -9.04 -0.21
C ILE A 325 -14.67 -10.10 0.03
N GLY A 326 -14.41 -11.32 -0.44
CA GLY A 326 -15.33 -12.46 -0.29
C GLY A 326 -16.59 -12.38 -1.15
N VAL A 327 -16.69 -11.39 -2.04
CA VAL A 327 -17.84 -11.21 -2.93
C VAL A 327 -17.58 -12.01 -4.21
N PRO A 328 -18.51 -12.90 -4.63
CA PRO A 328 -18.36 -13.61 -5.89
C PRO A 328 -18.24 -12.63 -7.06
N ILE A 329 -17.37 -12.94 -8.02
CA ILE A 329 -17.13 -12.08 -9.17
C ILE A 329 -18.42 -11.87 -9.98
N GLU A 330 -19.29 -12.87 -10.01
CA GLU A 330 -20.59 -12.89 -10.68
C GLU A 330 -21.56 -11.85 -10.10
N VAL A 331 -21.46 -11.59 -8.79
CA VAL A 331 -22.27 -10.55 -8.11
C VAL A 331 -21.77 -9.18 -8.54
N LEU A 332 -20.45 -8.97 -8.62
CA LEU A 332 -19.86 -7.71 -9.06
C LEU A 332 -20.16 -7.43 -10.54
N THR A 333 -20.00 -8.42 -11.41
CA THR A 333 -20.30 -8.28 -12.85
C THR A 333 -21.79 -8.15 -13.11
N GLY A 334 -22.64 -8.83 -12.33
CA GLY A 334 -24.09 -8.71 -12.38
C GLY A 334 -24.56 -7.31 -11.99
N ALA A 335 -24.02 -6.76 -10.90
CA ALA A 335 -24.28 -5.38 -10.49
C ALA A 335 -23.86 -4.37 -11.57
N LEU A 336 -22.67 -4.54 -12.17
CA LEU A 336 -22.23 -3.69 -13.29
C LEU A 336 -23.18 -3.80 -14.49
N SER A 337 -23.59 -5.02 -14.83
CA SER A 337 -24.47 -5.26 -15.98
C SER A 337 -25.84 -4.62 -15.78
N ALA A 338 -26.43 -4.76 -14.60
CA ALA A 338 -27.69 -4.12 -14.23
C ALA A 338 -27.59 -2.58 -14.17
N ALA A 339 -26.44 -2.05 -13.73
CA ALA A 339 -26.20 -0.61 -13.73
C ALA A 339 -26.17 -0.02 -15.15
N LEU A 340 -25.45 -0.68 -16.06
CA LEU A 340 -25.18 -0.17 -17.41
C LEU A 340 -26.17 -0.61 -18.49
N GLY A 341 -27.00 -1.64 -18.23
CA GLY A 341 -27.86 -2.24 -19.25
C GLY A 341 -27.08 -3.02 -20.30
N TYR A 342 -25.87 -3.48 -19.98
CA TYR A 342 -24.97 -4.23 -20.86
C TYR A 342 -24.54 -5.52 -20.17
N GLN A 343 -24.73 -6.65 -20.83
CA GLN A 343 -24.33 -7.96 -20.29
C GLN A 343 -22.85 -8.19 -20.51
N PHE A 344 -22.07 -8.21 -19.42
CA PHE A 344 -20.64 -8.52 -19.48
C PHE A 344 -20.40 -10.02 -19.34
N THR A 345 -19.65 -10.60 -20.28
CA THR A 345 -19.10 -11.95 -20.13
C THR A 345 -17.82 -11.95 -19.31
N ALA A 346 -17.47 -13.10 -18.71
CA ALA A 346 -16.22 -13.25 -17.97
C ALA A 346 -14.98 -12.98 -18.85
N ASP A 347 -15.03 -13.38 -20.12
CA ASP A 347 -13.94 -13.16 -21.08
C ASP A 347 -13.77 -11.69 -21.44
N GLU A 348 -14.86 -10.94 -21.61
CA GLU A 348 -14.79 -9.49 -21.85
C GLU A 348 -14.22 -8.74 -20.65
N VAL A 349 -14.62 -9.11 -19.43
CA VAL A 349 -14.07 -8.53 -18.20
C VAL A 349 -12.57 -8.80 -18.13
N LYS A 350 -12.16 -10.05 -18.33
CA LYS A 350 -10.75 -10.46 -18.31
C LYS A 350 -9.93 -9.72 -19.38
N LYS A 351 -10.43 -9.63 -20.62
CA LYS A 351 -9.77 -8.90 -21.71
C LYS A 351 -9.63 -7.41 -21.38
N THR A 352 -10.64 -6.82 -20.76
CA THR A 352 -10.65 -5.40 -20.38
C THR A 352 -9.62 -5.08 -19.29
N VAL A 353 -9.52 -5.91 -18.26
CA VAL A 353 -8.53 -5.69 -17.20
C VAL A 353 -7.10 -5.95 -17.69
N LEU A 354 -6.88 -6.98 -18.50
CA LEU A 354 -5.57 -7.24 -19.10
C LEU A 354 -5.14 -6.13 -20.05
N ARG A 355 -6.09 -5.52 -20.78
CA ARG A 355 -5.84 -4.30 -21.57
C ARG A 355 -5.35 -3.16 -20.67
N ALA A 356 -6.02 -2.90 -19.55
CA ALA A 356 -5.63 -1.83 -18.63
C ALA A 356 -4.26 -2.08 -17.97
N VAL A 357 -3.94 -3.32 -17.59
CA VAL A 357 -2.62 -3.69 -17.05
C VAL A 357 -1.52 -3.48 -18.10
N ASN A 358 -1.72 -3.95 -19.34
CA ASN A 358 -0.74 -3.84 -20.41
C ASN A 358 -0.57 -2.39 -20.92
N LEU A 359 -1.64 -1.61 -20.97
CA LEU A 359 -1.58 -0.19 -21.30
C LEU A 359 -0.74 0.59 -20.29
N ARG A 360 -0.93 0.33 -18.99
CA ARG A 360 -0.08 0.91 -17.94
C ARG A 360 1.37 0.49 -18.12
N ARG A 361 1.64 -0.80 -18.39
CA ARG A 361 3.00 -1.30 -18.61
C ARG A 361 3.66 -0.61 -19.81
N ALA A 362 2.96 -0.51 -20.94
CA ALA A 362 3.44 0.18 -22.13
C ALA A 362 3.76 1.65 -21.84
N PHE A 363 2.89 2.35 -21.11
CA PHE A 363 3.17 3.71 -20.66
C PHE A 363 4.45 3.78 -19.82
N ALA A 364 4.63 2.90 -18.83
CA ALA A 364 5.80 2.94 -17.96
C ALA A 364 7.11 2.63 -18.71
N VAL A 365 7.10 1.63 -19.60
CA VAL A 365 8.28 1.29 -20.43
C VAL A 365 8.63 2.45 -21.36
N ARG A 366 7.63 3.11 -21.96
CA ARG A 366 7.85 4.34 -22.74
C ARG A 366 8.48 5.47 -21.92
N ARG A 367 8.24 5.49 -20.59
CA ARG A 367 8.83 6.44 -19.65
C ARG A 367 10.16 5.98 -19.04
N GLY A 368 10.70 4.85 -19.51
CA GLY A 368 12.03 4.36 -19.14
C GLY A 368 12.05 3.27 -18.07
N LEU A 369 10.91 2.61 -17.79
CA LEU A 369 10.90 1.42 -16.94
C LEU A 369 11.69 0.28 -17.62
N LEU A 370 12.65 -0.29 -16.91
CA LEU A 370 13.49 -1.40 -17.36
C LEU A 370 13.16 -2.69 -16.59
N PRO A 371 13.47 -3.87 -17.14
CA PRO A 371 13.36 -5.13 -16.39
C PRO A 371 14.13 -5.13 -15.06
N ASP A 372 15.30 -4.48 -15.02
CA ASP A 372 16.12 -4.36 -13.81
C ASP A 372 15.44 -3.54 -12.69
N ASP A 373 14.41 -2.76 -13.00
CA ASP A 373 13.60 -2.04 -12.00
C ASP A 373 12.58 -2.94 -11.30
N ASP A 374 12.23 -4.09 -11.88
CA ASP A 374 11.36 -5.10 -11.28
C ASP A 374 12.18 -6.01 -10.34
N THR A 375 12.77 -5.38 -9.32
CA THR A 375 13.54 -6.04 -8.26
C THR A 375 13.27 -5.41 -6.88
N LEU A 376 13.85 -6.01 -5.85
CA LEU A 376 13.82 -5.53 -4.47
C LEU A 376 15.14 -4.85 -4.09
N SER A 377 15.11 -3.88 -3.18
CA SER A 377 16.36 -3.28 -2.66
C SER A 377 17.19 -4.29 -1.85
N PRO A 378 18.51 -4.04 -1.65
CA PRO A 378 19.38 -4.94 -0.88
C PRO A 378 18.82 -5.31 0.49
N ARG A 379 18.26 -4.32 1.22
CA ARG A 379 17.58 -4.53 2.51
C ARG A 379 16.49 -5.61 2.46
N LEU A 380 15.69 -5.64 1.40
CA LEU A 380 14.57 -6.57 1.25
C LEU A 380 14.99 -7.95 0.71
N LEU A 381 16.23 -8.09 0.25
CA LEU A 381 16.85 -9.36 -0.15
C LEU A 381 17.66 -10.02 0.99
N GLU A 382 17.99 -9.26 2.03
CA GLU A 382 18.67 -9.74 3.22
C GLU A 382 17.74 -10.59 4.10
N ALA A 383 18.18 -11.81 4.45
CA ALA A 383 17.38 -12.73 5.24
C ALA A 383 17.13 -12.19 6.67
N PRO A 384 15.89 -12.24 7.20
CA PRO A 384 15.61 -11.80 8.56
C PRO A 384 16.34 -12.67 9.59
N MET A 385 16.90 -12.05 10.62
CA MET A 385 17.63 -12.76 11.69
C MET A 385 16.71 -13.39 12.74
N GLU A 386 15.47 -12.91 12.84
CA GLU A 386 14.50 -13.25 13.88
C GLU A 386 13.06 -13.15 13.34
N GLY A 387 12.07 -13.50 14.18
CA GLY A 387 10.64 -13.40 13.84
C GLY A 387 10.12 -14.53 12.95
N GLY A 388 8.86 -14.40 12.52
CA GLY A 388 8.13 -15.43 11.75
C GLY A 388 8.63 -15.69 10.33
N ALA A 389 9.55 -14.85 9.83
CA ALA A 389 10.20 -14.99 8.53
C ALA A 389 11.72 -15.26 8.66
N LYS A 390 12.19 -15.66 9.85
CA LYS A 390 13.62 -15.91 10.11
C LYS A 390 14.24 -16.84 9.06
N GLY A 391 15.36 -16.39 8.49
CA GLY A 391 16.14 -17.16 7.52
C GLY A 391 15.50 -17.27 6.13
N SER A 392 14.33 -16.66 5.89
CA SER A 392 13.76 -16.63 4.54
C SER A 392 14.64 -15.77 3.63
N LYS A 393 14.90 -16.26 2.42
CA LYS A 393 15.67 -15.54 1.40
C LYS A 393 14.93 -15.61 0.09
N ILE A 394 14.34 -14.48 -0.31
CA ILE A 394 13.53 -14.40 -1.52
C ILE A 394 14.40 -14.49 -2.77
N ASP A 395 13.98 -15.33 -3.72
CA ASP A 395 14.54 -15.36 -5.07
C ASP A 395 13.53 -14.78 -6.06
N ILE A 396 13.64 -13.46 -6.29
CA ILE A 396 12.65 -12.69 -7.05
C ILE A 396 12.77 -12.91 -8.56
N VAL A 397 13.98 -13.20 -9.07
CA VAL A 397 14.28 -13.20 -10.51
C VAL A 397 13.51 -14.29 -11.26
N PRO A 398 13.49 -15.57 -10.82
CA PRO A 398 12.71 -16.60 -11.49
C PRO A 398 11.21 -16.28 -11.52
N MET A 399 10.69 -15.71 -10.44
CA MET A 399 9.26 -15.36 -10.34
C MET A 399 8.88 -14.21 -11.29
N VAL A 400 9.76 -13.20 -11.45
CA VAL A 400 9.55 -12.11 -12.41
C VAL A 400 9.56 -12.63 -13.85
N ARG A 401 10.51 -13.53 -14.17
CA ARG A 401 10.58 -14.16 -15.50
C ARG A 401 9.33 -14.98 -15.84
N GLU A 402 8.89 -15.83 -14.91
CA GLU A 402 7.65 -16.60 -15.06
C GLU A 402 6.45 -15.67 -15.23
N TYR A 403 6.40 -14.58 -14.46
CA TYR A 403 5.33 -13.59 -14.58
C TYR A 403 5.33 -12.89 -15.95
N TYR A 404 6.50 -12.52 -16.47
CA TYR A 404 6.61 -11.91 -17.80
C TYR A 404 6.13 -12.85 -18.90
N ASP A 405 6.51 -14.13 -18.85
CA ASP A 405 6.05 -15.14 -19.81
C ASP A 405 4.51 -15.24 -19.79
N LEU A 406 3.92 -15.36 -18.59
CA LEU A 406 2.47 -15.43 -18.42
C LEU A 406 1.72 -14.16 -18.89
N MET A 407 2.39 -13.01 -18.84
CA MET A 407 1.84 -11.73 -19.33
C MET A 407 2.13 -11.49 -20.81
N GLY A 408 2.94 -12.33 -21.46
CA GLY A 408 3.41 -12.13 -22.83
C GLY A 408 4.28 -10.88 -22.95
N TRP A 409 5.15 -10.65 -21.98
CA TRP A 409 6.12 -9.55 -21.96
C TRP A 409 7.51 -10.07 -22.36
N ASP A 410 8.23 -9.27 -23.14
CA ASP A 410 9.60 -9.60 -23.53
C ASP A 410 10.56 -9.48 -22.35
N GLU A 411 11.35 -10.53 -22.09
CA GLU A 411 12.25 -10.59 -20.93
C GLU A 411 13.34 -9.52 -20.95
N LYS A 412 13.85 -9.17 -22.13
CA LYS A 412 14.99 -8.25 -22.27
C LYS A 412 14.60 -6.79 -22.15
N THR A 413 13.39 -6.46 -22.60
CA THR A 413 12.92 -5.07 -22.68
C THR A 413 11.81 -4.77 -21.70
N GLY A 414 11.15 -5.79 -21.15
CA GLY A 414 9.99 -5.66 -20.27
C GLY A 414 8.73 -5.15 -20.99
N LYS A 415 8.76 -5.06 -22.32
CA LYS A 415 7.66 -4.57 -23.17
C LYS A 415 6.61 -5.66 -23.35
N PRO A 416 5.31 -5.34 -23.30
CA PRO A 416 4.29 -6.23 -23.84
C PRO A 416 4.60 -6.56 -25.30
N SER A 417 4.51 -7.84 -25.67
CA SER A 417 4.81 -8.27 -27.04
C SER A 417 3.83 -7.65 -28.05
N ARG A 418 4.26 -7.48 -29.31
CA ARG A 418 3.37 -7.02 -30.40
C ARG A 418 2.09 -7.87 -30.48
N LYS A 419 2.21 -9.19 -30.28
CA LYS A 419 1.07 -10.12 -30.25
C LYS A 419 0.12 -9.82 -29.07
N THR A 420 0.67 -9.68 -27.86
CA THR A 420 -0.11 -9.37 -26.65
C THR A 420 -0.90 -8.07 -26.81
N LEU A 421 -0.27 -7.04 -27.38
CA LEU A 421 -0.92 -5.74 -27.63
C LEU A 421 -2.06 -5.88 -28.64
N ALA A 422 -1.82 -6.55 -29.77
CA ALA A 422 -2.86 -6.79 -30.78
C ALA A 422 -4.03 -7.64 -30.23
N ASP A 423 -3.76 -8.73 -29.51
CA ASP A 423 -4.80 -9.57 -28.92
C ASP A 423 -5.71 -8.77 -27.96
N LEU A 424 -5.16 -7.75 -27.29
CA LEU A 424 -5.86 -6.88 -26.36
C LEU A 424 -6.54 -5.67 -27.04
N GLY A 425 -6.35 -5.47 -28.35
CA GLY A 425 -6.88 -4.29 -29.06
C GLY A 425 -6.12 -3.01 -28.73
N LEU A 426 -4.80 -3.10 -28.63
CA LEU A 426 -3.85 -2.01 -28.35
C LEU A 426 -2.84 -1.87 -29.50
N GLU A 427 -3.27 -2.12 -30.74
CA GLU A 427 -2.43 -2.02 -31.94
C GLU A 427 -1.90 -0.61 -32.17
N ASP A 428 -2.68 0.40 -31.79
CA ASP A 428 -2.39 1.82 -31.95
C ASP A 428 -1.18 2.30 -31.14
N ILE A 429 -0.80 1.59 -30.08
CA ILE A 429 0.36 1.92 -29.24
C ILE A 429 1.58 1.02 -29.51
N ILE A 430 1.52 0.10 -30.48
CA ILE A 430 2.65 -0.80 -30.76
C ILE A 430 3.88 0.02 -31.16
N ASP A 431 3.73 0.95 -32.11
CA ASP A 431 4.84 1.74 -32.65
C ASP A 431 5.39 2.77 -31.64
N ASP A 432 4.62 3.08 -30.58
CA ASP A 432 5.06 3.96 -29.49
C ASP A 432 6.14 3.31 -28.60
N ILE A 433 6.22 1.96 -28.59
CA ILE A 433 7.13 1.21 -27.73
C ILE A 433 8.00 0.19 -28.48
N TRP A 434 7.74 -0.11 -29.75
CA TRP A 434 8.49 -1.07 -30.58
C TRP A 434 8.92 -0.47 -31.91
#